data_AF-I9LF65-F1
#
_entry.id   AF-I9LF65-F1
#
_cell.length_a   1.000
_cell.length_b   1.000
_cell.length_c   1.000
_cell.angle_alpha   90.00
_cell.angle_beta   90.00
_cell.angle_gamma   90.00
#
_symmetry.space_group_name_H-M   'P 1'
#
loop_
_entity.id
_entity.type
_entity.pdbx_description
1 polymer ?
#
loop_
_entity_poly.entity_id
_entity_poly.type
_entity_poly.pdbx_seq_one_letter_code
_entity_poly.pdbx_strand_id
1 'polypeptide(L)'
;MAQDGVKKLRWYNLALMGFIMVWGFGNVVNNYANQGLTVIVSWILIIGLYFVPYVLMVGEMGSTFKDGKAGVSTWIRSTTGPLLAYFAGWTYWAVHVPYLAQKPQAALVALGWGIFQDGKFIKAFSPMTLQLMTLAIFLFFLWVASRGITSLKRIGTVAGLSMLVMSFLYVILMIAAPAIRGAAVATTDLSYHTFIPNFDFTYFTTISMLVFAVGGAEKISPYVNNTNNPTKEFPRGMIIVAVLVALSALLGSVAMGMMFDANNIPKDLKMNGQYYAFQMLGQYYGVGNFLLILYAIASALGQLSALVFSIDAPLKVLLAEGDSKYIPAILTKTNKYDAPINGYKLTAILVGIMIIIPALGIGDMNSLYNWLLDLNSIVMPLRYLWVFVAYMALRRLVGKFNSEYKFIQNSRLAITIGLWCFLFTAFACIMGMFPKGVQLYTSQWYFQLSLNLLTPFVLLGLGFILPSIAKWNNRKDTKTISN
;
A
#
# COMPACT_ATOMS: atom_id res chain seq x y z
N MET A 1 -19.62 -34.29 13.03
CA MET A 1 -20.41 -33.32 12.22
C MET A 1 -19.57 -32.92 11.03
N ALA A 2 -20.13 -33.08 9.83
CA ALA A 2 -19.44 -32.93 8.55
C ALA A 2 -18.79 -31.54 8.41
N GLN A 3 -17.54 -31.50 7.91
CA GLN A 3 -16.95 -30.27 7.41
C GLN A 3 -17.72 -29.90 6.13
N ASP A 4 -18.58 -28.90 6.22
CA ASP A 4 -19.15 -28.25 5.05
C ASP A 4 -18.00 -27.84 4.11
N GLY A 5 -18.05 -28.37 2.89
CA GLY A 5 -17.03 -28.16 1.86
C GLY A 5 -16.90 -26.68 1.53
N VAL A 6 -15.90 -26.02 2.12
CA VAL A 6 -15.51 -24.66 1.75
C VAL A 6 -15.21 -24.65 0.25
N LYS A 7 -16.06 -23.98 -0.54
CA LYS A 7 -15.88 -23.84 -1.99
C LYS A 7 -14.45 -23.36 -2.26
N LYS A 8 -13.65 -24.23 -2.88
CA LYS A 8 -12.26 -23.91 -3.23
C LYS A 8 -12.24 -22.76 -4.25
N LEU A 9 -11.38 -21.78 -4.02
CA LEU A 9 -11.17 -20.64 -4.89
C LEU A 9 -10.67 -21.09 -6.27
N ARG A 10 -11.17 -20.44 -7.31
CA ARG A 10 -10.68 -20.56 -8.69
C ARG A 10 -9.72 -19.41 -9.01
N TRP A 11 -8.94 -19.56 -10.07
CA TRP A 11 -7.97 -18.56 -10.53
C TRP A 11 -8.56 -17.16 -10.70
N TYR A 12 -9.82 -17.04 -11.13
CA TYR A 12 -10.49 -15.74 -11.32
C TYR A 12 -10.87 -15.08 -9.99
N ASN A 13 -11.24 -15.85 -8.96
CA ASN A 13 -11.48 -15.31 -7.62
C ASN A 13 -10.18 -14.75 -7.04
N LEU A 14 -9.08 -15.49 -7.19
CA LEU A 14 -7.77 -14.99 -6.79
C LEU A 14 -7.36 -13.75 -7.57
N ALA A 15 -7.56 -13.74 -8.88
CA ALA A 15 -7.21 -12.60 -9.70
C ALA A 15 -7.94 -11.33 -9.24
N LEU A 16 -9.24 -11.42 -8.97
CA LEU A 16 -10.02 -10.29 -8.45
C LEU A 16 -9.57 -9.88 -7.05
N MET A 17 -9.34 -10.83 -6.14
CA MET A 17 -8.85 -10.54 -4.79
C MET A 17 -7.47 -9.87 -4.82
N GLY A 18 -6.55 -10.38 -5.66
CA GLY A 18 -5.20 -9.86 -5.82
C GLY A 18 -5.22 -8.48 -6.45
N PHE A 19 -6.08 -8.27 -7.45
CA PHE A 19 -6.29 -6.96 -8.05
C PHE A 19 -6.80 -5.94 -7.02
N ILE A 20 -7.80 -6.26 -6.20
CA ILE A 20 -8.30 -5.37 -5.13
C ILE A 20 -7.22 -5.07 -4.08
N MET A 21 -6.31 -6.01 -3.81
CA MET A 21 -5.23 -5.81 -2.83
C MET A 21 -4.08 -4.93 -3.35
N VAL A 22 -3.83 -4.96 -4.65
CA VAL A 22 -2.73 -4.23 -5.31
C VAL A 22 -3.21 -2.87 -5.83
N TRP A 23 -4.42 -2.83 -6.38
CA TRP A 23 -4.89 -1.71 -7.18
C TRP A 23 -6.06 -0.95 -6.56
N GLY A 24 -6.02 0.36 -6.67
CA GLY A 24 -7.15 1.24 -6.36
C GLY A 24 -7.10 2.51 -7.21
N PHE A 25 -8.25 3.18 -7.36
CA PHE A 25 -8.37 4.37 -8.22
C PHE A 25 -7.31 5.45 -7.93
N GLY A 26 -6.99 5.65 -6.65
CA GLY A 26 -5.95 6.59 -6.23
C GLY A 26 -4.58 6.34 -6.83
N ASN A 27 -4.23 5.11 -7.19
CA ASN A 27 -2.95 4.81 -7.84
C ASN A 27 -2.82 5.53 -9.18
N VAL A 28 -3.90 5.60 -9.96
CA VAL A 28 -3.92 6.32 -11.23
C VAL A 28 -3.82 7.82 -10.97
N VAL A 29 -4.68 8.35 -10.10
CA VAL A 29 -4.74 9.79 -9.80
C VAL A 29 -3.40 10.31 -9.28
N ASN A 30 -2.79 9.60 -8.33
CA ASN A 30 -1.56 10.04 -7.67
C ASN A 30 -0.34 10.02 -8.60
N ASN A 31 -0.25 9.01 -9.48
CA ASN A 31 0.84 8.92 -10.44
C ASN A 31 0.65 9.90 -11.60
N TYR A 32 -0.59 10.11 -12.05
CA TYR A 32 -0.91 11.19 -13.00
C TYR A 32 -0.56 12.56 -12.40
N ALA A 33 -0.89 12.82 -11.13
CA ALA A 33 -0.54 14.07 -10.46
C ALA A 33 0.97 14.32 -10.35
N ASN A 34 1.82 13.29 -10.42
CA ASN A 34 3.28 13.44 -10.43
C ASN A 34 3.87 13.71 -11.81
N GLN A 35 3.28 13.16 -12.87
CA GLN A 35 3.95 13.03 -14.18
C GLN A 35 3.09 13.47 -15.39
N GLY A 36 1.82 13.79 -15.19
CA GLY A 36 0.86 13.99 -16.29
C GLY A 36 0.76 12.76 -17.17
N LEU A 37 0.63 12.94 -18.49
CA LEU A 37 0.53 11.83 -19.44
C LEU A 37 1.84 11.04 -19.64
N THR A 38 2.99 11.59 -19.26
CA THR A 38 4.26 10.84 -19.32
C THR A 38 4.26 9.59 -18.45
N VAL A 39 3.34 9.54 -17.46
CA VAL A 39 3.08 8.38 -16.62
C VAL A 39 2.74 7.12 -17.42
N ILE A 40 2.19 7.23 -18.63
CA ILE A 40 1.83 6.08 -19.46
C ILE A 40 3.09 5.30 -19.85
N VAL A 41 4.15 5.98 -20.30
CA VAL A 41 5.44 5.33 -20.60
C VAL A 41 6.05 4.76 -19.32
N SER A 42 5.98 5.50 -18.22
CA SER A 42 6.45 5.02 -16.91
C SER A 42 5.72 3.76 -16.46
N TRP A 43 4.41 3.67 -16.70
CA TRP A 43 3.63 2.46 -16.44
C TRP A 43 4.12 1.29 -17.28
N ILE A 44 4.32 1.48 -18.59
CA ILE A 44 4.84 0.43 -19.47
C ILE A 44 6.17 -0.11 -18.94
N LEU A 45 7.09 0.80 -18.57
CA LEU A 45 8.40 0.43 -18.00
C LEU A 45 8.26 -0.31 -16.67
N ILE A 46 7.46 0.20 -15.73
CA ILE A 46 7.27 -0.41 -14.41
C ILE A 46 6.55 -1.75 -14.51
N ILE A 47 5.56 -1.87 -15.38
CA ILE A 47 4.82 -3.11 -15.60
C ILE A 47 5.77 -4.18 -16.15
N GLY A 48 6.49 -3.85 -17.23
CA GLY A 48 7.37 -4.80 -17.91
C GLY A 48 8.62 -5.16 -17.13
N LEU A 49 9.33 -4.17 -16.58
CA LEU A 49 10.65 -4.35 -15.99
C LEU A 49 10.61 -4.72 -14.49
N TYR A 50 9.49 -4.49 -13.80
CA TYR A 50 9.41 -4.68 -12.35
C TYR A 50 8.19 -5.48 -11.90
N PHE A 51 6.98 -5.06 -12.26
CA PHE A 51 5.77 -5.64 -11.68
C PHE A 51 5.47 -7.05 -12.18
N VAL A 52 5.56 -7.30 -13.50
CA VAL A 52 5.41 -8.64 -14.07
C VAL A 52 6.40 -9.63 -13.44
N PRO A 53 7.73 -9.38 -13.40
CA PRO A 53 8.65 -10.32 -12.77
C PRO A 53 8.35 -10.50 -11.28
N TYR A 54 8.06 -9.44 -10.54
CA TYR A 54 7.70 -9.51 -9.12
C TYR A 54 6.45 -10.39 -8.86
N VAL A 55 5.37 -10.20 -9.62
CA VAL A 55 4.12 -10.96 -9.50
C VAL A 55 4.33 -12.44 -9.84
N LEU A 56 5.15 -12.74 -10.85
CA LEU A 56 5.46 -14.12 -11.22
C LEU A 56 6.37 -14.81 -10.19
N MET A 57 7.30 -14.09 -9.56
CA MET A 57 8.10 -14.60 -8.43
C MET A 57 7.20 -14.91 -7.23
N VAL A 58 6.23 -14.04 -6.92
CA VAL A 58 5.21 -14.31 -5.89
C VAL A 58 4.41 -15.56 -6.25
N GLY A 59 4.05 -15.75 -7.52
CA GLY A 59 3.44 -16.98 -8.03
C GLY A 59 4.26 -18.24 -7.70
N GLU A 60 5.57 -18.21 -7.97
CA GLU A 60 6.51 -19.31 -7.70
C GLU A 60 6.63 -19.58 -6.20
N MET A 61 6.89 -18.56 -5.39
CA MET A 61 7.03 -18.72 -3.93
C MET A 61 5.73 -19.15 -3.27
N GLY A 62 4.60 -18.55 -3.66
CA GLY A 62 3.28 -18.91 -3.14
C GLY A 62 2.96 -20.38 -3.40
N SER A 63 3.19 -20.87 -4.62
CA SER A 63 2.98 -22.28 -4.95
C SER A 63 3.95 -23.23 -4.25
N THR A 64 5.20 -22.81 -4.03
CA THR A 64 6.25 -23.61 -3.38
C THR A 64 6.01 -23.75 -1.88
N PHE A 65 5.69 -22.65 -1.21
CA PHE A 65 5.44 -22.60 0.23
C PHE A 65 3.94 -22.63 0.55
N LYS A 66 3.20 -23.49 -0.16
CA LYS A 66 1.73 -23.56 -0.05
C LYS A 66 1.27 -23.74 1.39
N ASP A 67 1.91 -24.60 2.18
CA ASP A 67 1.53 -24.89 3.57
C ASP A 67 1.77 -23.72 4.55
N GLY A 68 2.49 -22.68 4.12
CA GLY A 68 2.78 -21.48 4.89
C GLY A 68 1.61 -20.50 4.95
N LYS A 69 1.22 -20.09 6.15
CA LYS A 69 0.12 -19.12 6.37
C LYS A 69 0.57 -17.66 6.48
N ALA A 70 1.88 -17.41 6.66
CA ALA A 70 2.43 -16.08 6.91
C ALA A 70 2.80 -15.26 5.67
N GLY A 71 2.79 -15.87 4.49
CA GLY A 71 3.46 -15.32 3.31
C GLY A 71 4.96 -15.13 3.52
N VAL A 72 5.45 -13.90 3.37
CA VAL A 72 6.90 -13.58 3.26
C VAL A 72 7.71 -13.99 4.48
N SER A 73 7.18 -13.82 5.70
CA SER A 73 7.87 -14.26 6.92
C SER A 73 8.12 -15.77 6.92
N THR A 74 7.15 -16.57 6.42
CA THR A 74 7.33 -18.02 6.25
C THR A 74 8.36 -18.31 5.16
N TRP A 75 8.36 -17.58 4.05
CA TRP A 75 9.34 -17.77 2.97
C TRP A 75 10.76 -17.51 3.46
N ILE A 76 10.98 -16.41 4.18
CA ILE A 76 12.30 -16.08 4.76
C ILE A 76 12.68 -17.09 5.84
N ARG A 77 11.76 -17.46 6.73
CA ARG A 77 12.03 -18.45 7.80
C ARG A 77 12.47 -19.78 7.22
N SER A 78 11.79 -20.25 6.17
CA SER A 78 12.06 -21.53 5.53
C SER A 78 13.35 -21.54 4.72
N THR A 79 13.79 -20.38 4.21
CA THR A 79 14.96 -20.28 3.32
C THR A 79 16.22 -19.78 4.00
N THR A 80 16.10 -18.87 4.98
CA THR A 80 17.23 -18.11 5.53
C THR A 80 17.32 -18.15 7.05
N GLY A 81 16.24 -18.51 7.75
CA GLY A 81 16.22 -18.75 9.20
C GLY A 81 15.47 -17.71 10.04
N PRO A 82 15.37 -17.93 11.36
CA PRO A 82 14.44 -17.21 12.24
C PRO A 82 14.82 -15.74 12.49
N LEU A 83 16.13 -15.40 12.52
CA LEU A 83 16.57 -14.01 12.72
C LEU A 83 16.11 -13.09 11.59
N LEU A 84 16.31 -13.49 10.35
CA LEU A 84 15.89 -12.70 9.19
C LEU A 84 14.37 -12.71 9.02
N ALA A 85 13.70 -13.80 9.41
CA ALA A 85 12.23 -13.83 9.44
C ALA A 85 11.66 -12.81 10.43
N TYR A 86 12.31 -12.64 11.59
CA TYR A 86 11.97 -11.57 12.54
C TYR A 86 12.15 -10.19 11.91
N PHE A 87 13.29 -9.90 11.26
CA PHE A 87 13.50 -8.59 10.62
C PHE A 87 12.54 -8.34 9.46
N ALA A 88 12.17 -9.38 8.70
CA ALA A 88 11.14 -9.30 7.68
C ALA A 88 9.79 -8.93 8.32
N GLY A 89 9.35 -9.67 9.33
CA GLY A 89 8.11 -9.37 10.07
C GLY A 89 8.11 -7.97 10.69
N TRP A 90 9.23 -7.57 11.30
CA TRP A 90 9.41 -6.23 11.87
C TRP A 90 9.27 -5.15 10.80
N THR A 91 9.98 -5.30 9.69
CA THR A 91 9.90 -4.38 8.54
C THR A 91 8.46 -4.26 8.07
N TYR A 92 7.76 -5.39 7.89
CA TYR A 92 6.36 -5.43 7.44
C TYR A 92 5.42 -4.63 8.35
N TRP A 93 5.59 -4.73 9.67
CA TRP A 93 4.79 -3.99 10.63
C TRP A 93 5.22 -2.52 10.73
N ALA A 94 6.52 -2.25 10.84
CA ALA A 94 7.05 -0.92 11.10
C ALA A 94 6.78 0.04 9.94
N VAL A 95 6.96 -0.40 8.69
CA VAL A 95 6.66 0.44 7.51
C VAL A 95 5.16 0.66 7.30
N HIS A 96 4.31 -0.04 8.05
CA HIS A 96 2.87 0.15 8.05
C HIS A 96 2.42 1.30 8.98
N VAL A 97 3.32 1.82 9.84
CA VAL A 97 3.02 2.93 10.75
C VAL A 97 2.61 4.21 9.99
N PRO A 98 3.34 4.69 8.96
CA PRO A 98 2.88 5.83 8.16
C PRO A 98 1.55 5.59 7.45
N TYR A 99 1.25 4.35 7.08
CA TYR A 99 -0.03 3.99 6.48
C TYR A 99 -1.18 4.15 7.48
N LEU A 100 -0.96 3.80 8.75
CA LEU A 100 -1.94 4.01 9.83
C LEU A 100 -2.19 5.50 10.11
N ALA A 101 -1.18 6.36 9.95
CA ALA A 101 -1.34 7.82 10.04
C ALA A 101 -2.15 8.39 8.85
N GLN A 102 -1.96 7.83 7.65
CA GLN A 102 -2.62 8.31 6.42
C GLN A 102 -4.12 8.01 6.38
N LYS A 103 -4.55 6.86 6.92
CA LYS A 103 -5.95 6.40 6.78
C LYS A 103 -6.98 7.30 7.46
N PRO A 104 -6.82 7.73 8.72
CA PRO A 104 -7.74 8.67 9.34
C PRO A 104 -7.78 10.00 8.57
N GLN A 105 -6.64 10.47 8.05
CA GLN A 105 -6.55 11.68 7.26
C GLN A 105 -7.36 11.57 5.96
N ALA A 106 -7.21 10.45 5.23
CA ALA A 106 -7.97 10.18 4.02
C ALA A 106 -9.48 10.00 4.29
N ALA A 107 -9.85 9.41 5.43
CA ALA A 107 -11.25 9.30 5.85
C ALA A 107 -11.85 10.69 6.13
N LEU A 108 -11.10 11.58 6.79
CA LEU A 108 -11.53 12.95 7.05
C LEU A 108 -11.73 13.73 5.75
N VAL A 109 -10.82 13.58 4.78
CA VAL A 109 -10.96 14.17 3.43
C VAL A 109 -12.22 13.65 2.74
N ALA A 110 -12.44 12.33 2.74
CA ALA A 110 -13.59 11.70 2.12
C ALA A 110 -14.91 12.18 2.74
N LEU A 111 -14.99 12.27 4.07
CA LEU A 111 -16.17 12.78 4.77
C LEU A 111 -16.43 14.26 4.45
N GLY A 112 -15.38 15.08 4.38
CA GLY A 112 -15.50 16.48 3.97
C GLY A 112 -16.13 16.62 2.58
N TRP A 113 -15.64 15.85 1.62
CA TRP A 113 -16.20 15.81 0.26
C TRP A 113 -17.62 15.24 0.21
N GLY A 114 -17.95 14.24 1.03
CA GLY A 114 -19.30 13.66 1.08
C GLY A 114 -20.36 14.62 1.63
N ILE A 115 -20.00 15.43 2.63
CA ILE A 115 -20.91 16.35 3.32
C ILE A 115 -21.00 17.69 2.58
N PHE A 116 -19.85 18.32 2.34
CA PHE A 116 -19.79 19.69 1.80
C PHE A 116 -19.78 19.71 0.27
N GLN A 117 -19.45 18.58 -0.38
CA GLN A 117 -19.40 18.44 -1.84
C GLN A 117 -18.44 19.42 -2.53
N ASP A 118 -17.50 19.96 -1.75
CA ASP A 118 -16.42 20.83 -2.22
C ASP A 118 -15.12 20.55 -1.45
N GLY A 119 -14.02 21.12 -1.97
CA GLY A 119 -12.69 20.99 -1.36
C GLY A 119 -12.37 22.03 -0.28
N LYS A 120 -13.36 22.80 0.22
CA LYS A 120 -13.11 23.94 1.13
C LYS A 120 -12.99 23.52 2.57
N PHE A 121 -13.64 22.43 2.99
CA PHE A 121 -13.64 21.95 4.38
C PHE A 121 -12.22 21.87 4.97
N ILE A 122 -11.29 21.30 4.22
CA ILE A 122 -9.91 21.08 4.66
C ILE A 122 -9.10 22.39 4.69
N LYS A 123 -9.49 23.39 3.89
CA LYS A 123 -8.85 24.71 3.88
C LYS A 123 -9.36 25.62 5.00
N ALA A 124 -10.48 25.26 5.66
CA ALA A 124 -11.09 26.05 6.72
C ALA A 124 -10.38 25.90 8.08
N PHE A 125 -9.51 24.89 8.24
CA PHE A 125 -8.85 24.60 9.51
C PHE A 125 -7.33 24.68 9.39
N SER A 126 -6.66 25.00 10.50
CA SER A 126 -5.21 24.93 10.57
C SER A 126 -4.71 23.48 10.40
N PRO A 127 -3.49 23.26 9.88
CA PRO A 127 -2.90 21.92 9.77
C PRO A 127 -2.86 21.17 11.11
N MET A 128 -2.55 21.88 12.21
CA MET A 128 -2.50 21.31 13.54
C MET A 128 -3.89 20.85 14.01
N THR A 129 -4.93 21.66 13.78
CA THR A 129 -6.32 21.27 14.12
C THR A 129 -6.73 20.00 13.37
N LEU A 130 -6.44 19.91 12.07
CA LEU A 130 -6.77 18.73 11.26
C LEU A 130 -5.97 17.50 11.68
N GLN A 131 -4.72 17.68 12.12
CA GLN A 131 -3.94 16.55 12.65
C GLN A 131 -4.38 16.10 14.02
N LEU A 132 -4.86 17.00 14.88
CA LEU A 132 -5.51 16.61 16.13
C LEU A 132 -6.81 15.84 15.87
N MET A 133 -7.59 16.24 14.88
CA MET A 133 -8.77 15.47 14.45
C MET A 133 -8.37 14.10 13.89
N THR A 134 -7.33 14.04 13.06
CA THR A 134 -6.77 12.79 12.51
C THR A 134 -6.30 11.86 13.63
N LEU A 135 -5.62 12.40 14.64
CA LEU A 135 -5.18 11.67 15.83
C LEU A 135 -6.36 11.16 16.64
N ALA A 136 -7.40 11.98 16.85
CA ALA A 136 -8.61 11.58 17.57
C ALA A 136 -9.32 10.42 16.86
N ILE A 137 -9.47 10.49 15.53
CA ILE A 137 -10.04 9.40 14.72
C ILE A 137 -9.16 8.14 14.86
N PHE A 138 -7.84 8.27 14.75
CA PHE A 138 -6.93 7.14 14.91
C PHE A 138 -7.08 6.48 16.29
N LEU A 139 -7.05 7.25 17.38
CA LEU A 139 -7.17 6.73 18.75
C LEU A 139 -8.53 6.08 19.00
N PHE A 140 -9.60 6.65 18.46
CA PHE A 140 -10.93 6.05 18.51
C PHE A 140 -10.95 4.68 17.82
N PHE A 141 -10.39 4.57 16.61
CA PHE A 141 -10.36 3.32 15.87
C PHE A 141 -9.35 2.30 16.43
N LEU A 142 -8.29 2.75 17.10
CA LEU A 142 -7.40 1.90 17.91
C LEU A 142 -8.16 1.29 19.10
N TRP A 143 -8.99 2.09 19.77
CA TRP A 143 -9.88 1.60 20.82
C TRP A 143 -10.91 0.61 20.29
N VAL A 144 -11.55 0.89 19.14
CA VAL A 144 -12.45 -0.05 18.46
C VAL A 144 -11.75 -1.37 18.14
N ALA A 145 -10.53 -1.32 17.59
CA ALA A 145 -9.74 -2.50 17.29
C ALA A 145 -9.42 -3.30 18.57
N SER A 146 -9.19 -2.62 19.71
CA SER A 146 -8.91 -3.28 20.99
C SER A 146 -10.09 -4.06 21.57
N ARG A 147 -11.31 -3.82 21.07
CA ARG A 147 -12.56 -4.46 21.49
C ARG A 147 -12.97 -5.64 20.60
N GLY A 148 -12.18 -5.97 19.57
CA GLY A 148 -12.45 -7.11 18.69
C GLY A 148 -13.70 -6.95 17.82
N ILE A 149 -14.09 -5.71 17.49
CA ILE A 149 -15.32 -5.44 16.72
C ILE A 149 -15.14 -5.88 15.26
N THR A 150 -15.89 -6.91 14.84
CA THR A 150 -15.77 -7.53 13.51
C THR A 150 -16.67 -6.92 12.43
N SER A 151 -17.69 -6.13 12.81
CA SER A 151 -18.67 -5.52 11.88
C SER A 151 -18.03 -4.66 10.79
N LEU A 152 -16.92 -3.98 11.12
CA LEU A 152 -16.16 -3.15 10.19
C LEU A 152 -15.58 -3.93 9.01
N LYS A 153 -15.34 -5.24 9.15
CA LYS A 153 -14.83 -6.09 8.07
C LYS A 153 -15.84 -6.24 6.92
N ARG A 154 -17.13 -6.36 7.26
CA ARG A 154 -18.21 -6.46 6.26
C ARG A 154 -18.38 -5.14 5.51
N ILE A 155 -18.40 -4.03 6.26
CA ILE A 155 -18.47 -2.68 5.71
C ILE A 155 -17.30 -2.43 4.74
N GLY A 156 -16.08 -2.79 5.14
CA GLY A 156 -14.90 -2.64 4.28
C GLY A 156 -14.94 -3.46 3.00
N THR A 157 -15.56 -4.65 3.05
CA THR A 157 -15.72 -5.48 1.84
C THR A 157 -16.64 -4.80 0.84
N VAL A 158 -17.79 -4.29 1.29
CA VAL A 158 -18.73 -3.55 0.44
C VAL A 158 -18.07 -2.28 -0.09
N ALA A 159 -17.43 -1.50 0.77
CA ALA A 159 -16.73 -0.29 0.38
C ALA A 159 -15.61 -0.55 -0.65
N GLY A 160 -14.80 -1.60 -0.45
CA GLY A 160 -13.75 -2.02 -1.36
C GLY A 160 -14.30 -2.42 -2.73
N LEU A 161 -15.38 -3.20 -2.76
CA LEU A 161 -16.05 -3.58 -4.00
C LEU A 161 -16.68 -2.38 -4.71
N SER A 162 -17.30 -1.46 -3.96
CA SER A 162 -17.84 -0.22 -4.52
C SER A 162 -16.73 0.62 -5.16
N MET A 163 -15.61 0.83 -4.47
CA MET A 163 -14.47 1.58 -5.01
C MET A 163 -13.89 0.92 -6.28
N LEU A 164 -13.83 -0.41 -6.31
CA LEU A 164 -13.42 -1.17 -7.49
C LEU A 164 -14.33 -0.90 -8.69
N VAL A 165 -15.65 -1.08 -8.50
CA VAL A 165 -16.65 -0.86 -9.55
C VAL A 165 -16.59 0.58 -10.04
N MET A 166 -16.49 1.55 -9.13
CA MET A 166 -16.38 2.96 -9.47
C MET A 166 -15.09 3.29 -10.23
N SER A 167 -13.99 2.60 -9.95
CA SER A 167 -12.72 2.76 -10.70
C SER A 167 -12.89 2.38 -12.17
N PHE A 168 -13.50 1.23 -12.45
CA PHE A 168 -13.77 0.80 -13.83
C PHE A 168 -14.82 1.68 -14.50
N LEU A 169 -15.87 2.05 -13.76
CA LEU A 169 -16.92 2.95 -14.24
C LEU A 169 -16.33 4.29 -14.68
N TYR A 170 -15.41 4.86 -13.89
CA TYR A 170 -14.72 6.10 -14.25
C TYR A 170 -14.02 5.99 -15.60
N VAL A 171 -13.22 4.94 -15.81
CA VAL A 171 -12.47 4.73 -17.05
C VAL A 171 -13.42 4.65 -18.24
N ILE A 172 -14.46 3.82 -18.14
CA ILE A 172 -15.44 3.61 -19.22
C ILE A 172 -16.18 4.91 -19.55
N LEU A 173 -16.74 5.57 -18.54
CA LEU A 173 -17.53 6.78 -18.73
C LEU A 173 -16.68 7.96 -19.20
N MET A 174 -15.43 8.09 -18.72
CA MET A 174 -14.59 9.19 -19.16
C MET A 174 -14.14 9.02 -20.62
N ILE A 175 -13.75 7.80 -21.02
CA ILE A 175 -13.40 7.51 -22.42
C ILE A 175 -14.60 7.75 -23.35
N ALA A 176 -15.82 7.43 -22.90
CA ALA A 176 -17.03 7.62 -23.67
C ALA A 176 -17.55 9.07 -23.68
N ALA A 177 -17.11 9.93 -22.75
CA ALA A 177 -17.67 11.27 -22.56
C ALA A 177 -17.55 12.20 -23.79
N PRO A 178 -16.44 12.25 -24.55
CA PRO A 178 -16.38 13.06 -25.76
C PRO A 178 -17.39 12.64 -26.82
N ALA A 179 -17.58 11.32 -27.02
CA ALA A 179 -18.48 10.79 -28.04
C ALA A 179 -19.96 10.91 -27.66
N ILE A 180 -20.30 10.68 -26.39
CA ILE A 180 -21.71 10.65 -25.93
C ILE A 180 -22.18 12.04 -25.48
N ARG A 181 -21.29 12.84 -24.89
CA ARG A 181 -21.64 14.10 -24.20
C ARG A 181 -20.95 15.33 -24.78
N GLY A 182 -20.08 15.17 -25.79
CA GLY A 182 -19.31 16.27 -26.35
C GLY A 182 -18.30 16.87 -25.38
N ALA A 183 -17.88 16.11 -24.36
CA ALA A 183 -16.91 16.58 -23.38
C ALA A 183 -15.56 16.88 -24.06
N ALA A 184 -15.03 18.08 -23.84
CA ALA A 184 -13.71 18.46 -24.34
C ALA A 184 -12.63 17.65 -23.65
N VAL A 185 -11.64 17.18 -24.42
CA VAL A 185 -10.44 16.54 -23.90
C VAL A 185 -9.52 17.63 -23.36
N ALA A 186 -9.18 17.57 -22.07
CA ALA A 186 -8.38 18.60 -21.41
C ALA A 186 -6.94 18.68 -21.94
N THR A 187 -6.28 17.54 -22.12
CA THR A 187 -4.95 17.50 -22.75
C THR A 187 -5.09 17.38 -24.26
N THR A 188 -4.89 18.50 -24.97
CA THR A 188 -5.10 18.60 -26.42
C THR A 188 -3.86 18.29 -27.26
N ASP A 189 -2.66 18.54 -26.71
CA ASP A 189 -1.40 18.17 -27.36
C ASP A 189 -1.05 16.71 -27.08
N LEU A 190 -1.24 15.85 -28.08
CA LEU A 190 -0.87 14.43 -28.05
C LEU A 190 0.45 14.14 -28.79
N SER A 191 1.34 15.14 -28.90
CA SER A 191 2.66 14.96 -29.48
C SER A 191 3.50 13.92 -28.71
N TYR A 192 4.56 13.44 -29.35
CA TYR A 192 5.50 12.47 -28.76
C TYR A 192 6.07 12.94 -27.41
N HIS A 193 6.28 14.25 -27.25
CA HIS A 193 6.80 14.85 -26.03
C HIS A 193 5.83 14.78 -24.85
N THR A 194 4.52 14.70 -25.09
CA THR A 194 3.50 14.57 -24.04
C THR A 194 3.58 13.22 -23.33
N PHE A 195 4.03 12.17 -24.03
CA PHE A 195 4.06 10.81 -23.50
C PHE A 195 5.43 10.39 -22.97
N ILE A 196 6.52 11.02 -23.43
CA ILE A 196 7.86 10.56 -23.06
C ILE A 196 8.43 11.41 -21.95
N PRO A 197 8.76 10.79 -20.80
CA PRO A 197 9.35 11.52 -19.70
C PRO A 197 10.77 11.96 -20.05
N ASN A 198 11.13 13.14 -19.55
CA ASN A 198 12.54 13.48 -19.41
C ASN A 198 13.11 12.63 -18.27
N PHE A 199 14.07 11.75 -18.57
CA PHE A 199 14.71 10.88 -17.57
C PHE A 199 15.73 11.67 -16.72
N ASP A 200 15.24 12.69 -16.04
CA ASP A 200 16.01 13.55 -15.15
C ASP A 200 15.85 13.12 -13.68
N PHE A 201 16.53 13.84 -12.78
CA PHE A 201 16.45 13.58 -11.35
C PHE A 201 15.01 13.63 -10.83
N THR A 202 14.21 14.59 -11.28
CA THR A 202 12.80 14.77 -10.88
C THR A 202 11.99 13.53 -11.24
N TYR A 203 12.12 13.02 -12.46
CA TYR A 203 11.48 11.78 -12.89
C TYR A 203 11.84 10.63 -11.95
N PHE A 204 13.13 10.43 -11.67
CA PHE A 204 13.57 9.33 -10.80
C PHE A 204 12.98 9.42 -9.39
N THR A 205 12.80 10.62 -8.83
CA THR A 205 12.13 10.77 -7.52
C THR A 205 10.71 10.19 -7.52
N THR A 206 9.98 10.28 -8.64
CA THR A 206 8.57 9.87 -8.74
C THR A 206 8.38 8.35 -8.82
N ILE A 207 9.42 7.60 -9.18
CA ILE A 207 9.38 6.13 -9.36
C ILE A 207 8.91 5.42 -8.08
N SER A 208 9.20 5.96 -6.90
CA SER A 208 8.75 5.41 -5.61
C SER A 208 7.22 5.21 -5.58
N MET A 209 6.46 6.16 -6.15
CA MET A 209 4.99 6.12 -6.19
C MET A 209 4.48 5.05 -7.16
N LEU A 210 5.19 4.83 -8.27
CA LEU A 210 4.84 3.77 -9.22
C LEU A 210 5.09 2.38 -8.62
N VAL A 211 6.25 2.18 -7.98
CA VAL A 211 6.58 0.93 -7.28
C VAL A 211 5.60 0.66 -6.14
N PHE A 212 5.24 1.70 -5.40
CA PHE A 212 4.23 1.62 -4.34
C PHE A 212 2.87 1.20 -4.87
N ALA A 213 2.44 1.76 -5.99
CA ALA A 213 1.12 1.53 -6.58
C ALA A 213 0.91 0.13 -7.17
N VAL A 214 1.98 -0.59 -7.51
CA VAL A 214 1.93 -1.98 -8.02
C VAL A 214 2.39 -3.00 -6.98
N GLY A 215 2.71 -2.54 -5.77
CA GLY A 215 3.16 -3.39 -4.69
C GLY A 215 2.00 -4.05 -3.93
N GLY A 216 2.29 -5.17 -3.26
CA GLY A 216 1.31 -5.86 -2.40
C GLY A 216 0.79 -7.17 -2.96
N ALA A 217 1.27 -7.61 -4.13
CA ALA A 217 0.87 -8.87 -4.75
C ALA A 217 1.18 -10.07 -3.85
N GLU A 218 2.20 -9.98 -2.98
CA GLU A 218 2.55 -11.03 -2.02
C GLU A 218 1.48 -11.27 -0.97
N LYS A 219 0.60 -10.30 -0.69
CA LYS A 219 -0.46 -10.42 0.32
C LYS A 219 -1.49 -11.48 -0.02
N ILE A 220 -1.58 -11.90 -1.28
CA ILE A 220 -2.48 -12.98 -1.70
C ILE A 220 -1.94 -14.37 -1.37
N SER A 221 -0.64 -14.50 -1.02
CA SER A 221 -0.02 -15.80 -0.78
C SER A 221 -0.70 -16.67 0.28
N PRO A 222 -1.29 -16.14 1.38
CA PRO A 222 -2.00 -16.99 2.34
C PRO A 222 -3.24 -17.69 1.75
N TYR A 223 -3.75 -17.23 0.61
CA TYR A 223 -4.91 -17.79 -0.07
C TYR A 223 -4.56 -18.91 -1.07
N VAL A 224 -3.27 -19.21 -1.27
CA VAL A 224 -2.80 -20.27 -2.18
C VAL A 224 -3.48 -21.60 -1.86
N ASN A 225 -3.52 -22.01 -0.58
CA ASN A 225 -4.13 -23.27 -0.15
C ASN A 225 -5.64 -23.34 -0.32
N ASN A 226 -6.29 -22.18 -0.42
CA ASN A 226 -7.74 -22.14 -0.56
C ASN A 226 -8.16 -22.41 -2.00
N THR A 227 -7.22 -22.61 -2.93
CA THR A 227 -7.50 -22.86 -4.34
C THR A 227 -7.73 -24.33 -4.65
N ASN A 228 -8.40 -24.59 -5.78
CA ASN A 228 -8.65 -25.95 -6.24
C ASN A 228 -7.36 -26.68 -6.64
N ASN A 229 -6.50 -26.03 -7.42
CA ASN A 229 -5.18 -26.52 -7.81
C ASN A 229 -4.15 -25.41 -7.59
N PRO A 230 -3.54 -25.32 -6.39
CA PRO A 230 -2.61 -24.25 -6.03
C PRO A 230 -1.47 -24.06 -7.03
N THR A 231 -0.89 -25.15 -7.51
CA THR A 231 0.21 -25.11 -8.47
C THR A 231 -0.15 -24.38 -9.76
N LYS A 232 -1.35 -24.62 -10.32
CA LYS A 232 -1.71 -24.10 -11.64
C LYS A 232 -2.56 -22.84 -11.57
N GLU A 233 -3.52 -22.81 -10.64
CA GLU A 233 -4.51 -21.74 -10.54
C GLU A 233 -3.93 -20.48 -9.89
N PHE A 234 -2.99 -20.62 -8.95
CA PHE A 234 -2.38 -19.45 -8.31
C PHE A 234 -1.52 -18.65 -9.30
N PRO A 235 -0.54 -19.25 -10.03
CA PRO A 235 0.22 -18.51 -11.04
C PRO A 235 -0.66 -17.94 -12.14
N ARG A 236 -1.68 -18.67 -12.60
CA ARG A 236 -2.66 -18.16 -13.56
C ARG A 236 -3.39 -16.93 -13.00
N GLY A 237 -3.82 -16.97 -11.75
CA GLY A 237 -4.40 -15.82 -11.06
C GLY A 237 -3.45 -14.62 -11.05
N MET A 238 -2.18 -14.84 -10.72
CA MET A 238 -1.14 -13.80 -10.71
C MET A 238 -0.92 -13.14 -12.09
N ILE A 239 -0.92 -13.93 -13.17
CA ILE A 239 -0.84 -13.38 -14.54
C ILE A 239 -2.04 -12.47 -14.85
N ILE A 240 -3.25 -12.88 -14.46
CA ILE A 240 -4.45 -12.06 -14.68
C ILE A 240 -4.42 -10.80 -13.81
N VAL A 241 -3.90 -10.85 -12.57
CA VAL A 241 -3.63 -9.64 -11.77
C VAL A 241 -2.72 -8.69 -12.55
N ALA A 242 -1.65 -9.22 -13.15
CA ALA A 242 -0.71 -8.40 -13.91
C ALA A 242 -1.40 -7.66 -15.09
N VAL A 243 -2.24 -8.38 -15.84
CA VAL A 243 -3.02 -7.82 -16.96
C VAL A 243 -4.03 -6.77 -16.49
N LEU A 244 -4.80 -7.06 -15.44
CA LEU A 244 -5.81 -6.12 -14.92
C LEU A 244 -5.19 -4.83 -14.39
N VAL A 245 -4.07 -4.91 -13.69
CA VAL A 245 -3.30 -3.75 -13.24
C VAL A 245 -2.78 -2.96 -14.43
N ALA A 246 -2.21 -3.63 -15.44
CA ALA A 246 -1.70 -2.95 -16.63
C ALA A 246 -2.80 -2.18 -17.38
N LEU A 247 -3.94 -2.82 -17.64
CA LEU A 247 -5.07 -2.17 -18.30
C LEU A 247 -5.60 -0.99 -17.50
N SER A 248 -5.74 -1.17 -16.18
CA SER A 248 -6.27 -0.11 -15.30
C SER A 248 -5.31 1.08 -15.17
N ALA A 249 -4.00 0.81 -15.16
CA ALA A 249 -2.96 1.84 -15.12
C ALA A 249 -2.96 2.68 -16.39
N LEU A 250 -2.94 2.03 -17.56
CA LEU A 250 -2.82 2.68 -18.85
C LEU A 250 -4.12 3.41 -19.22
N LEU A 251 -5.26 2.72 -19.19
CA LEU A 251 -6.55 3.31 -19.53
C LEU A 251 -6.98 4.37 -18.50
N GLY A 252 -6.69 4.14 -17.23
CA GLY A 252 -6.92 5.14 -16.18
C GLY A 252 -6.12 6.41 -16.41
N SER A 253 -4.84 6.29 -16.79
CA SER A 253 -3.99 7.47 -17.03
C SER A 253 -4.43 8.27 -18.26
N VAL A 254 -4.88 7.58 -19.33
CA VAL A 254 -5.50 8.23 -20.49
C VAL A 254 -6.78 8.95 -20.07
N ALA A 255 -7.67 8.30 -19.32
CA ALA A 255 -8.90 8.92 -18.82
C ALA A 255 -8.62 10.16 -17.95
N MET A 256 -7.57 10.12 -17.11
CA MET A 256 -7.13 11.30 -16.36
C MET A 256 -6.65 12.42 -17.28
N GLY A 257 -5.89 12.11 -18.34
CA GLY A 257 -5.45 13.11 -19.34
C GLY A 257 -6.57 13.73 -20.16
N MET A 258 -7.67 12.99 -20.34
CA MET A 258 -8.88 13.52 -20.97
C MET A 258 -9.62 14.51 -20.06
N MET A 259 -9.51 14.34 -18.74
CA MET A 259 -10.25 15.14 -17.76
C MET A 259 -9.45 16.30 -17.18
N PHE A 260 -8.14 16.13 -16.99
CA PHE A 260 -7.23 17.11 -16.40
C PHE A 260 -6.09 17.39 -17.36
N ASP A 261 -5.77 18.66 -17.58
CA ASP A 261 -4.66 19.06 -18.45
C ASP A 261 -3.31 18.60 -17.85
N ALA A 262 -2.57 17.78 -18.61
CA ALA A 262 -1.26 17.26 -18.21
C ALA A 262 -0.21 18.35 -18.02
N ASN A 263 -0.37 19.51 -18.66
CA ASN A 263 0.56 20.64 -18.56
C ASN A 263 0.21 21.59 -17.41
N ASN A 264 -0.98 21.46 -16.82
CA ASN A 264 -1.46 22.33 -15.74
C ASN A 264 -2.22 21.53 -14.67
N ILE A 265 -1.49 20.60 -14.04
CA ILE A 265 -2.04 19.69 -13.04
C ILE A 265 -2.34 20.46 -11.73
N PRO A 266 -3.56 20.35 -11.17
CA PRO A 266 -3.88 20.93 -9.86
C PRO A 266 -2.94 20.46 -8.74
N LYS A 267 -2.43 21.39 -7.93
CA LYS A 267 -1.48 21.09 -6.85
C LYS A 267 -2.05 20.17 -5.75
N ASP A 268 -3.36 20.11 -5.63
CA ASP A 268 -4.08 19.26 -4.68
C ASP A 268 -4.69 18.01 -5.32
N LEU A 269 -4.32 17.67 -6.56
CA LEU A 269 -4.87 16.52 -7.28
C LEU A 269 -4.59 15.18 -6.58
N LYS A 270 -3.46 15.02 -5.89
CA LYS A 270 -3.18 13.82 -5.08
C LYS A 270 -4.21 13.62 -3.95
N MET A 271 -4.61 14.70 -3.28
CA MET A 271 -5.55 14.66 -2.17
C MET A 271 -7.01 14.62 -2.64
N ASN A 272 -7.33 15.45 -3.64
CA ASN A 272 -8.71 15.75 -4.04
C ASN A 272 -9.12 15.16 -5.39
N GLY A 273 -8.17 14.70 -6.22
CA GLY A 273 -8.41 14.37 -7.62
C GLY A 273 -9.41 13.25 -7.84
N GLN A 274 -9.51 12.30 -6.90
CA GLN A 274 -10.53 11.25 -6.98
C GLN A 274 -11.95 11.84 -6.89
N TYR A 275 -12.14 12.84 -6.03
CA TYR A 275 -13.42 13.50 -5.82
C TYR A 275 -13.75 14.45 -6.98
N TYR A 276 -12.77 15.22 -7.45
CA TYR A 276 -12.91 16.02 -8.68
C TYR A 276 -13.32 15.14 -9.85
N ALA A 277 -12.70 13.97 -9.99
CA ALA A 277 -12.98 13.05 -11.07
C ALA A 277 -14.45 12.61 -11.09
N PHE A 278 -14.99 12.15 -9.96
CA PHE A 278 -16.38 11.72 -9.90
C PHE A 278 -17.38 12.89 -9.91
N GLN A 279 -16.99 14.08 -9.44
CA GLN A 279 -17.81 15.29 -9.58
C GLN A 279 -17.95 15.71 -11.04
N MET A 280 -16.84 15.85 -11.77
CA MET A 280 -16.84 16.22 -13.19
C MET A 280 -17.56 15.17 -14.03
N LEU A 281 -17.34 13.88 -13.74
CA LEU A 281 -18.06 12.80 -14.43
C LEU A 281 -19.58 12.92 -14.21
N GLY A 282 -20.00 13.19 -12.98
CA GLY A 282 -21.41 13.39 -12.68
C GLY A 282 -22.01 14.59 -13.42
N GLN A 283 -21.24 15.67 -13.58
CA GLN A 283 -21.63 16.84 -14.37
C GLN A 283 -21.73 16.52 -15.87
N TYR A 284 -20.76 15.81 -16.46
CA TYR A 284 -20.81 15.39 -17.86
C TYR A 284 -22.08 14.60 -18.18
N TYR A 285 -22.47 13.69 -17.30
CA TYR A 285 -23.63 12.81 -17.49
C TYR A 285 -24.94 13.36 -16.90
N GLY A 286 -24.96 14.59 -16.39
CA GLY A 286 -26.18 15.24 -15.89
C GLY A 286 -26.73 14.68 -14.56
N VAL A 287 -25.92 13.94 -13.81
CA VAL A 287 -26.27 13.37 -12.49
C VAL A 287 -25.73 14.19 -11.31
N GLY A 288 -25.20 15.39 -11.59
CA GLY A 288 -24.68 16.32 -10.59
C GLY A 288 -23.60 15.70 -9.69
N ASN A 289 -23.69 15.92 -8.39
CA ASN A 289 -22.72 15.40 -7.42
C ASN A 289 -23.01 13.95 -6.95
N PHE A 290 -23.94 13.22 -7.58
CA PHE A 290 -24.32 11.89 -7.13
C PHE A 290 -23.13 10.91 -7.10
N LEU A 291 -22.33 10.86 -8.18
CA LEU A 291 -21.16 9.99 -8.27
C LEU A 291 -20.08 10.40 -7.26
N LEU A 292 -19.90 11.70 -7.03
CA LEU A 292 -19.01 12.24 -5.99
C LEU A 292 -19.41 11.70 -4.61
N ILE A 293 -20.67 11.86 -4.23
CA ILE A 293 -21.18 11.47 -2.89
C ILE A 293 -21.03 9.96 -2.70
N LEU A 294 -21.39 9.16 -3.71
CA LEU A 294 -21.25 7.71 -3.67
C LEU A 294 -19.78 7.29 -3.45
N TYR A 295 -18.86 7.91 -4.18
CA TYR A 295 -17.44 7.65 -4.02
C TYR A 295 -16.92 8.11 -2.66
N ALA A 296 -17.34 9.28 -2.19
CA ALA A 296 -16.91 9.83 -0.91
C ALA A 296 -17.32 8.93 0.27
N ILE A 297 -18.57 8.42 0.27
CA ILE A 297 -19.05 7.47 1.28
C ILE A 297 -18.27 6.16 1.19
N ALA A 298 -18.13 5.59 -0.01
CA ALA A 298 -17.38 4.35 -0.22
C ALA A 298 -15.92 4.49 0.22
N SER A 299 -15.27 5.61 -0.12
CA SER A 299 -13.91 5.94 0.30
C SER A 299 -13.82 6.04 1.81
N ALA A 300 -14.68 6.84 2.47
CA ALA A 300 -14.66 7.00 3.92
C ALA A 300 -14.81 5.66 4.66
N LEU A 301 -15.82 4.86 4.29
CA LEU A 301 -16.04 3.54 4.88
C LEU A 301 -14.87 2.58 4.60
N GLY A 302 -14.30 2.66 3.39
CA GLY A 302 -13.13 1.90 2.98
C GLY A 302 -11.89 2.25 3.80
N GLN A 303 -11.59 3.54 3.99
CA GLN A 303 -10.44 3.99 4.78
C GLN A 303 -10.57 3.60 6.25
N LEU A 304 -11.75 3.79 6.86
CA LEU A 304 -11.99 3.47 8.28
C LEU A 304 -11.96 1.96 8.54
N SER A 305 -12.52 1.16 7.64
CA SER A 305 -12.42 -0.30 7.74
C SER A 305 -10.98 -0.79 7.56
N ALA A 306 -10.27 -0.26 6.55
CA ALA A 306 -8.88 -0.59 6.31
C ALA A 306 -7.99 -0.20 7.50
N LEU A 307 -8.29 0.92 8.19
CA LEU A 307 -7.59 1.34 9.40
C LEU A 307 -7.71 0.30 10.52
N VAL A 308 -8.93 -0.14 10.86
CA VAL A 308 -9.13 -1.13 11.94
C VAL A 308 -8.41 -2.44 11.64
N PHE A 309 -8.53 -2.94 10.41
CA PHE A 309 -7.83 -4.16 10.00
C PHE A 309 -6.31 -3.99 10.05
N SER A 310 -5.82 -2.83 9.64
CA SER A 310 -4.39 -2.50 9.58
C SER A 310 -3.74 -2.32 10.95
N ILE A 311 -4.52 -1.96 11.97
CA ILE A 311 -4.04 -1.89 13.36
C ILE A 311 -3.78 -3.30 13.88
N ASP A 312 -4.72 -4.21 13.64
CA ASP A 312 -4.73 -5.54 14.28
C ASP A 312 -3.84 -6.55 13.53
N ALA A 313 -4.06 -6.73 12.23
CA ALA A 313 -3.52 -7.87 11.50
C ALA A 313 -1.98 -7.88 11.39
N PRO A 314 -1.30 -6.80 10.96
CA PRO A 314 0.16 -6.81 10.83
C PRO A 314 0.88 -7.01 12.17
N LEU A 315 0.37 -6.39 13.24
CA LEU A 315 0.94 -6.53 14.57
C LEU A 315 0.75 -7.95 15.12
N LYS A 316 -0.44 -8.54 14.96
CA LYS A 316 -0.68 -9.93 15.37
C LYS A 316 0.21 -10.91 14.62
N VAL A 317 0.43 -10.71 13.32
CA VAL A 317 1.34 -11.56 12.53
C VAL A 317 2.77 -11.46 13.08
N LEU A 318 3.26 -10.23 13.33
CA LEU A 318 4.58 -10.02 13.94
C LEU A 318 4.73 -10.74 15.29
N LEU A 319 3.72 -10.61 16.16
CA LEU A 319 3.77 -11.15 17.52
C LEU A 319 3.54 -12.67 17.57
N ALA A 320 2.68 -13.22 16.70
CA ALA A 320 2.36 -14.65 16.68
C ALA A 320 3.47 -15.50 16.07
N GLU A 321 4.22 -14.94 15.11
CA GLU A 321 5.31 -15.66 14.43
C GLU A 321 6.69 -15.33 14.96
N GLY A 322 6.77 -14.29 15.81
CA GLY A 322 7.98 -13.86 16.45
C GLY A 322 8.52 -14.91 17.41
N ASP A 323 9.78 -15.29 17.20
CA ASP A 323 10.52 -16.11 18.15
C ASP A 323 10.66 -15.36 19.48
N SER A 324 10.48 -16.05 20.61
CA SER A 324 10.64 -15.47 21.95
C SER A 324 12.06 -14.96 22.20
N LYS A 325 13.03 -15.34 21.37
CA LYS A 325 14.37 -14.76 21.36
C LYS A 325 14.40 -13.30 20.87
N TYR A 326 13.45 -12.88 20.03
CA TYR A 326 13.45 -11.59 19.35
C TYR A 326 12.31 -10.66 19.78
N ILE A 327 11.17 -11.23 20.21
CA ILE A 327 10.02 -10.46 20.69
C ILE A 327 9.94 -10.48 22.22
N PRO A 328 9.92 -9.32 22.89
CA PRO A 328 9.67 -9.25 24.33
C PRO A 328 8.26 -9.74 24.68
N ALA A 329 8.14 -10.65 25.66
CA ALA A 329 6.86 -11.23 26.11
C ALA A 329 5.85 -10.16 26.59
N ILE A 330 6.35 -9.01 27.06
CA ILE A 330 5.47 -7.88 27.42
C ILE A 330 4.64 -7.39 26.24
N LEU A 331 5.13 -7.46 25.00
CA LEU A 331 4.38 -7.01 23.81
C LEU A 331 3.27 -7.99 23.41
N THR A 332 3.38 -9.26 23.81
CA THR A 332 2.39 -10.31 23.49
C THR A 332 1.24 -10.36 24.49
N LYS A 333 1.26 -9.56 25.57
CA LYS A 333 0.18 -9.52 26.55
C LYS A 333 -1.13 -9.05 25.91
N THR A 334 -2.14 -9.92 25.95
CA THR A 334 -3.47 -9.66 25.40
C THR A 334 -4.48 -9.21 26.48
N ASN A 335 -5.56 -8.56 26.04
CA ASN A 335 -6.75 -8.34 26.87
C ASN A 335 -7.78 -9.48 26.69
N LYS A 336 -8.96 -9.33 27.30
CA LYS A 336 -10.09 -10.26 27.18
C LYS A 336 -10.68 -10.45 25.77
N TYR A 337 -10.20 -9.68 24.79
CA TYR A 337 -10.63 -9.75 23.38
C TYR A 337 -9.47 -10.19 22.47
N ASP A 338 -8.42 -10.80 23.03
CA ASP A 338 -7.20 -11.22 22.33
C ASP A 338 -6.45 -10.10 21.59
N ALA A 339 -6.66 -8.85 22.00
CA ALA A 339 -5.93 -7.70 21.44
C ALA A 339 -4.60 -7.49 22.19
N PRO A 340 -3.45 -7.42 21.50
CA PRO A 340 -2.14 -7.24 22.13
C PRO A 340 -1.94 -5.80 22.61
N ILE A 341 -2.37 -5.50 23.85
CA ILE A 341 -2.51 -4.13 24.38
C ILE A 341 -1.18 -3.36 24.36
N ASN A 342 -0.07 -4.00 24.72
CA ASN A 342 1.22 -3.32 24.74
C ASN A 342 1.76 -3.05 23.33
N GLY A 343 1.51 -3.95 22.37
CA GLY A 343 1.76 -3.69 20.96
C GLY A 343 0.88 -2.55 20.41
N TYR A 344 -0.38 -2.45 20.86
CA TYR A 344 -1.27 -1.35 20.50
C TYR A 344 -0.79 -0.01 21.07
N LYS A 345 -0.28 0.01 22.30
CA LYS A 345 0.35 1.21 22.89
C LYS A 345 1.58 1.65 22.10
N LEU A 346 2.44 0.71 21.72
CA LEU A 346 3.59 1.01 20.86
C LEU A 346 3.13 1.61 19.52
N THR A 347 2.12 1.00 18.90
CA THR A 347 1.51 1.51 17.66
C THR A 347 0.96 2.92 17.87
N ALA A 348 0.29 3.19 19.00
CA ALA A 348 -0.27 4.49 19.31
C ALA A 348 0.79 5.59 19.41
N ILE A 349 1.91 5.28 20.07
CA ILE A 349 3.04 6.21 20.22
C ILE A 349 3.65 6.52 18.85
N LEU A 350 3.97 5.49 18.06
CA LEU A 350 4.63 5.68 16.76
C LEU A 350 3.74 6.43 15.77
N VAL A 351 2.45 6.07 15.67
CA VAL A 351 1.50 6.75 14.79
C VAL A 351 1.20 8.16 15.28
N GLY A 352 1.08 8.37 16.59
CA GLY A 352 0.87 9.69 17.17
C GLY A 352 2.02 10.65 16.88
N ILE A 353 3.27 10.19 17.00
CA ILE A 353 4.46 10.94 16.61
C ILE A 353 4.42 11.28 15.11
N MET A 354 4.08 10.31 14.26
CA MET A 354 3.99 10.47 12.80
C MET A 354 2.91 11.47 12.38
N ILE A 355 1.83 11.60 13.16
CA ILE A 355 0.75 12.55 12.92
C ILE A 355 1.16 13.97 13.35
N ILE A 356 1.78 14.13 14.52
CA ILE A 356 1.99 15.44 15.15
C ILE A 356 3.27 16.14 14.68
N ILE A 357 4.42 15.45 14.64
CA ILE A 357 5.71 16.10 14.32
C ILE A 357 5.68 16.82 12.96
N PRO A 358 5.18 16.21 11.87
CA PRO A 358 5.19 16.86 10.56
C PRO A 358 4.29 18.10 10.50
N ALA A 359 3.23 18.15 11.32
CA ALA A 359 2.31 19.30 11.41
C ALA A 359 2.98 20.57 11.96
N LEU A 360 4.11 20.43 12.67
CA LEU A 360 4.87 21.55 13.22
C LEU A 360 5.69 22.31 12.17
N GLY A 361 6.05 21.64 11.07
CA GLY A 361 6.91 22.22 10.02
C GLY A 361 6.28 22.30 8.64
N ILE A 362 5.22 21.52 8.35
CA ILE A 362 4.52 21.56 7.06
C ILE A 362 3.32 22.51 7.16
N GLY A 363 3.37 23.59 6.38
CA GLY A 363 2.50 24.77 6.56
C GLY A 363 1.05 24.63 6.11
N ASP A 364 0.68 23.58 5.37
CA ASP A 364 -0.69 23.36 4.92
C ASP A 364 -1.04 21.87 4.81
N MET A 365 -2.34 21.58 4.85
CA MET A 365 -2.84 20.20 4.87
C MET A 365 -2.62 19.45 3.55
N ASN A 366 -2.63 20.12 2.41
CA ASN A 366 -2.38 19.47 1.13
C ASN A 366 -0.91 19.01 1.05
N SER A 367 0.02 19.88 1.43
CA SER A 367 1.44 19.52 1.54
C SER A 367 1.66 18.37 2.53
N LEU A 368 0.94 18.37 3.66
CA LEU A 368 1.05 17.34 4.69
C LEU A 368 0.50 15.98 4.22
N TYR A 369 -0.66 15.99 3.54
CA TYR A 369 -1.23 14.80 2.89
C TYR A 369 -0.27 14.24 1.83
N ASN A 370 0.24 15.11 0.96
CA ASN A 370 1.14 14.72 -0.12
C ASN A 370 2.45 14.15 0.42
N TRP A 371 3.02 14.80 1.44
CA TRP A 371 4.22 14.31 2.10
C TRP A 371 4.00 12.92 2.71
N LEU A 372 2.91 12.69 3.45
CA LEU A 372 2.67 11.40 4.08
C LEU A 372 2.37 10.30 3.05
N LEU A 373 1.69 10.64 1.94
CA LEU A 373 1.50 9.74 0.81
C LEU A 373 2.84 9.41 0.12
N ASP A 374 3.69 10.41 -0.12
CA ASP A 374 5.02 10.22 -0.68
C ASP A 374 5.91 9.40 0.27
N LEU A 375 5.82 9.61 1.58
CA LEU A 375 6.51 8.81 2.60
C LEU A 375 6.07 7.34 2.56
N ASN A 376 4.77 7.08 2.43
CA ASN A 376 4.26 5.73 2.21
C ASN A 376 4.90 5.09 0.97
N SER A 377 5.10 5.87 -0.11
CA SER A 377 5.77 5.37 -1.31
C SER A 377 7.25 5.05 -1.12
N ILE A 378 7.90 5.62 -0.11
CA ILE A 378 9.29 5.33 0.28
C ILE A 378 9.33 4.06 1.13
N VAL A 379 8.54 4.02 2.21
CA VAL A 379 8.74 3.00 3.26
C VAL A 379 8.02 1.69 2.95
N MET A 380 6.83 1.73 2.36
CA MET A 380 6.06 0.51 2.12
C MET A 380 6.78 -0.46 1.18
N PRO A 381 7.48 0.00 0.12
CA PRO A 381 8.25 -0.91 -0.72
C PRO A 381 9.46 -1.56 -0.05
N LEU A 382 9.95 -1.05 1.09
CA LEU A 382 11.06 -1.70 1.81
C LEU A 382 10.72 -3.12 2.23
N ARG A 383 9.44 -3.44 2.44
CA ARG A 383 9.02 -4.81 2.73
C ARG A 383 9.14 -5.74 1.52
N TYR A 384 9.05 -5.22 0.29
CA TYR A 384 9.20 -6.00 -0.95
C TYR A 384 10.65 -6.46 -1.15
N LEU A 385 11.64 -5.76 -0.57
CA LEU A 385 13.02 -6.22 -0.55
C LEU A 385 13.13 -7.63 0.05
N TRP A 386 12.36 -7.93 1.09
CA TRP A 386 12.30 -9.27 1.70
C TRP A 386 11.68 -10.32 0.77
N VAL A 387 10.74 -9.93 -0.09
CA VAL A 387 10.19 -10.83 -1.12
C VAL A 387 11.29 -11.27 -2.08
N PHE A 388 12.12 -10.33 -2.55
CA PHE A 388 13.21 -10.63 -3.48
C PHE A 388 14.35 -11.40 -2.80
N VAL A 389 14.65 -11.12 -1.54
CA VAL A 389 15.59 -11.92 -0.74
C VAL A 389 15.10 -13.37 -0.62
N ALA A 390 13.82 -13.57 -0.28
CA ALA A 390 13.23 -14.90 -0.20
C ALA A 390 13.28 -15.64 -1.53
N TYR A 391 13.01 -14.94 -2.64
CA TYR A 391 13.07 -15.52 -3.98
C TYR A 391 14.48 -15.97 -4.35
N MET A 392 15.47 -15.09 -4.17
CA MET A 392 16.87 -15.43 -4.45
C MET A 392 17.36 -16.59 -3.56
N ALA A 393 16.95 -16.64 -2.29
CA ALA A 393 17.27 -17.73 -1.39
C ALA A 393 16.63 -19.06 -1.82
N LEU A 394 15.34 -19.05 -2.19
CA LEU A 394 14.65 -20.21 -2.78
C LEU A 394 15.41 -20.74 -4.00
N ARG A 395 15.82 -19.86 -4.92
CA ARG A 395 16.52 -20.24 -6.15
C ARG A 395 17.94 -20.73 -5.95
N ARG A 396 18.59 -20.43 -4.81
CA ARG A 396 19.89 -21.01 -4.40
C ARG A 396 19.74 -22.41 -3.80
N LEU A 397 18.59 -22.71 -3.19
CA LEU A 397 18.30 -24.00 -2.56
C LEU A 397 17.67 -24.98 -3.56
N VAL A 398 18.25 -25.07 -4.76
CA VAL A 398 17.76 -25.95 -5.84
C VAL A 398 17.73 -27.40 -5.35
N GLY A 399 16.60 -28.09 -5.54
CA GLY A 399 16.41 -29.49 -5.17
C GLY A 399 15.91 -29.74 -3.74
N LYS A 400 15.91 -28.72 -2.86
CA LYS A 400 15.32 -28.85 -1.50
C LYS A 400 13.82 -28.64 -1.47
N PHE A 401 13.28 -27.86 -2.40
CA PHE A 401 11.86 -27.54 -2.48
C PHE A 401 11.29 -28.01 -3.82
N ASN A 402 10.08 -28.57 -3.80
CA ASN A 402 9.38 -28.97 -5.01
C ASN A 402 8.52 -27.82 -5.53
N SER A 403 9.10 -27.00 -6.42
CA SER A 403 8.38 -25.94 -7.13
C SER A 403 7.85 -26.48 -8.46
N GLU A 404 6.59 -26.91 -8.48
CA GLU A 404 5.94 -27.39 -9.71
C GLU A 404 5.70 -26.25 -10.72
N TYR A 405 5.45 -25.03 -10.25
CA TYR A 405 5.50 -23.82 -11.08
C TYR A 405 6.82 -23.08 -10.82
N LYS A 406 7.52 -22.73 -11.90
CA LYS A 406 8.73 -21.89 -11.88
C LYS A 406 8.55 -20.75 -12.86
N PHE A 407 8.76 -19.52 -12.41
CA PHE A 407 8.75 -18.35 -13.29
C PHE A 407 9.83 -18.50 -14.36
N ILE A 408 11.05 -18.87 -13.94
CA ILE A 408 12.18 -19.11 -14.82
C ILE A 408 12.81 -20.45 -14.48
N GLN A 409 13.06 -21.26 -15.52
CA GLN A 409 13.71 -22.57 -15.35
C GLN A 409 15.17 -22.41 -14.92
N ASN A 410 15.92 -21.53 -15.57
CA ASN A 410 17.32 -21.24 -15.25
C ASN A 410 17.46 -20.48 -13.91
N SER A 411 18.02 -21.15 -12.88
CA SER A 411 18.21 -20.54 -11.56
C SER A 411 19.10 -19.31 -11.55
N ARG A 412 20.13 -19.23 -12.40
CA ARG A 412 21.01 -18.05 -12.45
C ARG A 412 20.26 -16.84 -12.96
N LEU A 413 19.52 -17.00 -14.06
CA LEU A 413 18.68 -15.93 -14.61
C LEU A 413 17.59 -15.51 -13.61
N ALA A 414 16.94 -16.47 -12.95
CA ALA A 414 15.97 -16.18 -11.90
C ALA A 414 16.56 -15.32 -10.77
N ILE A 415 17.76 -15.67 -10.27
CA ILE A 415 18.46 -14.88 -9.25
C ILE A 415 18.80 -13.48 -9.78
N THR A 416 19.27 -13.35 -11.03
CA THR A 416 19.58 -12.04 -11.63
C THR A 416 18.36 -11.13 -11.70
N ILE A 417 17.19 -11.65 -12.12
CA ILE A 417 15.96 -10.84 -12.15
C ILE A 417 15.49 -10.51 -10.72
N GLY A 418 15.65 -11.44 -9.77
CA GLY A 418 15.38 -11.18 -8.35
C GLY A 418 16.25 -10.05 -7.80
N LEU A 419 17.55 -10.06 -8.14
CA LEU A 419 18.50 -9.01 -7.77
C LEU A 419 18.16 -7.68 -8.44
N TRP A 420 17.78 -7.68 -9.72
CA TRP A 420 17.29 -6.50 -10.41
C TRP A 420 16.11 -5.86 -9.69
N CYS A 421 15.07 -6.64 -9.38
CA CYS A 421 13.90 -6.13 -8.70
C CYS A 421 14.25 -5.59 -7.29
N PHE A 422 15.14 -6.27 -6.57
CA PHE A 422 15.66 -5.79 -5.28
C PHE A 422 16.36 -4.42 -5.41
N LEU A 423 17.31 -4.30 -6.34
CA LEU A 423 18.07 -3.07 -6.55
C LEU A 423 17.17 -1.94 -7.06
N PHE A 424 16.23 -2.26 -7.94
CA PHE A 424 15.27 -1.30 -8.46
C PHE A 424 14.33 -0.77 -7.38
N THR A 425 13.81 -1.63 -6.50
CA THR A 425 13.03 -1.19 -5.33
C THR A 425 13.87 -0.33 -4.39
N ALA A 426 15.09 -0.74 -4.08
CA ALA A 426 15.97 0.04 -3.21
C ALA A 426 16.27 1.43 -3.82
N PHE A 427 16.57 1.48 -5.12
CA PHE A 427 16.75 2.72 -5.87
C PHE A 427 15.50 3.60 -5.82
N ALA A 428 14.31 3.05 -6.09
CA ALA A 428 13.05 3.78 -6.03
C ALA A 428 12.78 4.36 -4.64
N CYS A 429 13.04 3.59 -3.57
CA CYS A 429 12.92 4.07 -2.19
C CYS A 429 13.88 5.23 -1.90
N ILE A 430 15.15 5.11 -2.29
CA ILE A 430 16.18 6.15 -2.09
C ILE A 430 15.81 7.42 -2.86
N MET A 431 15.46 7.29 -4.15
CA MET A 431 15.06 8.43 -4.97
C MET A 431 13.77 9.08 -4.45
N GLY A 432 12.85 8.30 -3.90
CA GLY A 432 11.63 8.79 -3.29
C GLY A 432 11.87 9.67 -2.06
N MET A 433 13.02 9.55 -1.38
CA MET A 433 13.34 10.35 -0.19
C MET A 433 13.47 11.85 -0.48
N PHE A 434 13.80 12.21 -1.73
CA PHE A 434 13.90 13.60 -2.14
C PHE A 434 12.49 14.22 -2.30
N PRO A 435 12.18 15.31 -1.55
CA PRO A 435 10.89 15.95 -1.60
C PRO A 435 10.53 16.47 -2.99
N LYS A 436 9.24 16.35 -3.35
CA LYS A 436 8.67 16.72 -4.65
C LYS A 436 7.75 17.92 -4.47
N GLY A 437 7.72 18.83 -5.45
CA GLY A 437 6.79 19.96 -5.45
C GLY A 437 7.05 21.02 -4.37
N VAL A 438 8.22 20.97 -3.73
CA VAL A 438 8.74 22.00 -2.80
C VAL A 438 10.00 22.60 -3.42
N GLN A 439 10.16 23.92 -3.30
CA GLN A 439 11.35 24.60 -3.81
C GLN A 439 12.61 24.06 -3.13
N LEU A 440 13.61 23.70 -3.95
CA LEU A 440 14.89 23.15 -3.49
C LEU A 440 15.58 24.11 -2.53
N TYR A 441 16.28 23.55 -1.54
CA TYR A 441 17.10 24.27 -0.56
C TYR A 441 16.34 25.24 0.37
N THR A 442 15.01 25.16 0.43
CA THR A 442 14.22 25.86 1.45
C THR A 442 14.21 25.11 2.78
N SER A 443 13.91 25.80 3.89
CA SER A 443 13.76 25.16 5.21
C SER A 443 12.72 24.04 5.20
N GLN A 444 11.62 24.23 4.46
CA GLN A 444 10.59 23.20 4.28
C GLN A 444 11.13 21.98 3.51
N TRP A 445 11.96 22.20 2.49
CA TRP A 445 12.59 21.10 1.75
C TRP A 445 13.53 20.28 2.63
N TYR A 446 14.40 20.93 3.40
CA TYR A 446 15.28 20.25 4.35
C TYR A 446 14.50 19.52 5.46
N PHE A 447 13.40 20.10 5.93
CA PHE A 447 12.53 19.46 6.91
C PHE A 447 11.90 18.18 6.36
N GLN A 448 11.29 18.23 5.17
CA GLN A 448 10.70 17.04 4.55
C GLN A 448 11.75 15.98 4.20
N LEU A 449 12.91 16.38 3.68
CA LEU A 449 14.02 15.47 3.40
C LEU A 449 14.49 14.78 4.68
N SER A 450 14.64 15.53 5.77
CA SER A 450 15.03 14.99 7.08
C SER A 450 14.00 13.98 7.59
N LEU A 451 12.70 14.28 7.49
CA LEU A 451 11.65 13.33 7.87
C LEU A 451 11.66 12.08 6.99
N ASN A 452 11.86 12.22 5.68
CA ASN A 452 11.91 11.12 4.72
C ASN A 452 13.11 10.19 4.95
N LEU A 453 14.23 10.73 5.43
CA LEU A 453 15.41 9.97 5.82
C LEU A 453 15.22 9.35 7.21
N LEU A 454 14.92 10.15 8.23
CA LEU A 454 14.87 9.71 9.62
C LEU A 454 13.78 8.67 9.86
N THR A 455 12.61 8.80 9.23
CA THR A 455 11.48 7.89 9.45
C THR A 455 11.83 6.42 9.19
N PRO A 456 12.30 6.01 7.99
CA PRO A 456 12.67 4.61 7.76
C PRO A 456 13.81 4.16 8.68
N PHE A 457 14.82 4.99 8.95
CA PHE A 457 15.92 4.61 9.85
C PHE A 457 15.45 4.37 11.29
N VAL A 458 14.57 5.23 11.82
CA VAL A 458 14.01 5.07 13.16
C VAL A 458 13.09 3.85 13.22
N LEU A 459 12.16 3.71 12.28
CA LEU A 459 11.21 2.59 12.26
C LEU A 459 11.90 1.24 12.13
N LEU A 460 12.89 1.10 11.23
CA LEU A 460 13.65 -0.13 11.08
C LEU A 460 14.66 -0.33 12.22
N GLY A 461 15.30 0.76 12.67
CA GLY A 461 16.28 0.78 13.76
C GLY A 461 15.72 0.26 15.08
N LEU A 462 14.48 0.59 15.41
CA LEU A 462 13.77 0.08 16.59
C LEU A 462 13.69 -1.47 16.63
N GLY A 463 13.71 -2.13 15.47
CA GLY A 463 13.72 -3.59 15.36
C GLY A 463 15.02 -4.23 15.83
N PHE A 464 16.14 -3.50 15.83
CA PHE A 464 17.40 -4.00 16.37
C PHE A 464 17.44 -3.96 17.91
N ILE A 465 16.61 -3.11 18.53
CA ILE A 465 16.59 -2.91 19.98
C ILE A 465 15.75 -4.00 20.67
N LEU A 466 14.65 -4.44 20.05
CA LEU A 466 13.72 -5.39 20.65
C LEU A 466 14.34 -6.75 21.04
N PRO A 467 15.23 -7.38 20.25
CA PRO A 467 15.92 -8.60 20.66
C PRO A 467 16.71 -8.45 21.97
N SER A 468 17.34 -7.29 22.18
CA SER A 468 18.08 -6.98 23.40
C SER A 468 17.14 -6.85 24.60
N ILE A 469 15.98 -6.21 24.40
CA ILE A 469 14.92 -6.12 25.41
C ILE A 469 14.34 -7.50 25.70
N ALA A 470 14.11 -8.34 24.68
CA ALA A 470 13.57 -9.69 24.81
C ALA A 470 14.50 -10.56 25.64
N LYS A 471 15.81 -10.51 25.39
CA LYS A 471 16.84 -11.23 26.16
C LYS A 471 16.81 -10.87 27.65
N TRP A 472 16.55 -9.61 27.99
CA TRP A 472 16.46 -9.15 29.37
C TRP A 472 15.13 -9.50 30.04
N ASN A 473 14.03 -9.25 29.34
CA ASN A 473 12.68 -9.36 29.89
C ASN A 473 12.24 -10.83 30.01
N ASN A 474 12.47 -11.63 28.97
CA ASN A 474 12.00 -13.00 28.91
C ASN A 474 12.78 -13.90 29.89
N ARG A 475 14.01 -13.52 30.28
CA ARG A 475 14.78 -14.16 31.37
C ARG A 475 14.21 -13.89 32.77
N LYS A 476 13.54 -12.75 32.97
CA LYS A 476 12.89 -12.43 34.25
C LYS A 476 11.60 -13.21 34.41
N ASP A 477 10.77 -13.30 33.36
CA ASP A 477 9.53 -14.10 33.38
C ASP A 477 9.78 -15.58 33.65
N THR A 478 10.89 -16.16 33.17
CA THR A 478 11.23 -17.56 33.49
C THR A 478 11.56 -17.79 34.96
N LYS A 479 12.06 -16.77 35.67
CA LYS A 479 12.38 -16.86 37.11
C LYS A 479 11.16 -16.64 38.01
N THR A 480 10.13 -15.96 37.52
CA THR A 480 8.89 -15.71 38.28
C THR A 480 7.92 -16.91 38.24
N ILE A 481 8.08 -17.83 37.29
CA ILE A 481 7.28 -19.07 37.18
C ILE A 481 7.93 -20.23 37.96
N SER A 482 9.21 -20.10 38.33
CA SER A 482 9.98 -21.10 39.09
C SER A 482 9.99 -20.87 40.61
N ASN A 483 9.22 -19.90 41.10
CA ASN A 483 8.91 -19.64 42.50
C ASN A 483 7.39 -19.67 42.68
#